data_AF-A0A2E7DNS5-F1
#
_entry.id   AF-A0A2E7DNS5-F1
#
_cell.length_a   1.000
_cell.length_b   1.000
_cell.length_c   1.000
_cell.angle_alpha   90.00
_cell.angle_beta   90.00
_cell.angle_gamma   90.00
#
_symmetry.space_group_name_H-M   'P 1'
#
loop_
_entity.id
_entity.type
_entity.pdbx_description
1 polymer ?
#
loop_
_entity_poly.entity_id
_entity_poly.type
_entity_poly.pdbx_seq_one_letter_code
_entity_poly.pdbx_strand_id
1 'polypeptide(L)'
;MLLTNVSYSEINSIHITSRLDPNAILITQVDIIFVYSQQIIDKFPSTKTEWYSNQREFIANADNDIDIKSVFIPQGFNSETTSLPERLGEALKVYIFAEHDVSSAAPIDVTNFSDVLVTIDEFGIIVTQQK
;
A
#
# COMPACT_ATOMS: atom_id res chain seq x y z
N MET A 1 -31.85 -9.41 8.74
CA MET A 1 -31.07 -8.16 8.66
C MET A 1 -29.64 -8.53 9.03
N LEU A 2 -28.76 -8.70 8.03
CA LEU A 2 -27.34 -8.98 8.27
C LEU A 2 -26.67 -7.63 8.54
N LEU A 3 -26.22 -7.41 9.77
CA LEU A 3 -25.32 -6.31 10.10
C LEU A 3 -23.96 -6.68 9.50
N THR A 4 -23.62 -6.12 8.34
CA THR A 4 -22.24 -6.13 7.87
C THR A 4 -21.47 -5.18 8.79
N ASN A 5 -20.61 -5.73 9.65
CA ASN A 5 -19.63 -4.92 10.36
C ASN A 5 -18.72 -4.28 9.32
N VAL A 6 -18.99 -3.02 8.98
CA VAL A 6 -18.07 -2.23 8.17
C VAL A 6 -16.90 -1.90 9.08
N SER A 7 -15.76 -2.55 8.84
CA SER A 7 -14.49 -2.22 9.49
C SER A 7 -13.86 -1.09 8.71
N TYR A 8 -13.42 -0.06 9.42
CA TYR A 8 -12.67 1.06 8.85
C TYR A 8 -11.18 0.90 9.16
N SER A 9 -10.34 1.61 8.44
CA SER A 9 -8.89 1.61 8.64
C SER A 9 -8.52 1.99 10.07
N GLU A 10 -7.69 1.17 10.71
CA GLU A 10 -7.11 1.42 12.02
C GLU A 10 -5.72 2.09 11.94
N ILE A 11 -5.22 2.33 10.72
CA ILE A 11 -3.88 2.90 10.50
C ILE A 11 -3.71 4.24 11.20
N ASN A 12 -2.56 4.41 11.85
CA ASN A 12 -2.08 5.65 12.46
C ASN A 12 -0.73 6.04 11.85
N SER A 13 0.12 5.05 11.54
CA SER A 13 1.45 5.29 10.99
C SER A 13 1.84 4.23 9.96
N ILE A 14 2.65 4.66 8.97
CA ILE A 14 3.31 3.75 8.03
C ILE A 14 4.77 4.17 7.89
N HIS A 15 5.64 3.24 8.24
CA HIS A 15 7.09 3.34 8.14
C HIS A 15 7.59 2.36 7.08
N ILE A 16 8.50 2.81 6.23
CA ILE A 16 9.08 1.96 5.21
C ILE A 16 10.59 1.95 5.36
N THR A 17 11.17 0.77 5.35
CA THR A 17 12.62 0.57 5.49
C THR A 17 13.11 -0.29 4.34
N SER A 18 14.29 0.00 3.82
CA SER A 18 14.94 -0.82 2.81
C SER A 18 16.27 -1.33 3.34
N ARG A 19 16.48 -2.64 3.25
CA ARG A 19 17.77 -3.26 3.57
C ARG A 19 18.76 -2.95 2.45
N LEU A 20 20.04 -2.87 2.80
CA LEU A 20 21.10 -2.72 1.81
C LEU A 20 21.32 -4.04 1.09
N ASP A 21 20.99 -4.09 -0.20
CA ASP A 21 21.45 -5.13 -1.13
C ASP A 21 22.57 -4.56 -2.01
N PRO A 22 23.84 -5.01 -1.85
CA PRO A 22 24.98 -4.56 -2.66
C PRO A 22 24.82 -4.82 -4.16
N ASN A 23 23.90 -5.70 -4.57
CA ASN A 23 23.64 -6.04 -5.97
C ASN A 23 22.54 -5.17 -6.61
N ALA A 24 21.83 -4.36 -5.83
CA ALA A 24 20.72 -3.53 -6.29
C ALA A 24 21.08 -2.03 -6.30
N ILE A 25 20.90 -1.37 -7.46
CA ILE A 25 21.12 0.07 -7.64
C ILE A 25 19.78 0.84 -7.67
N LEU A 26 18.65 0.15 -7.42
CA LEU A 26 17.31 0.64 -7.77
C LEU A 26 16.64 1.44 -6.65
N ILE A 27 15.82 2.44 -7.02
CA ILE A 27 14.81 3.04 -6.14
C ILE A 27 13.54 2.21 -6.27
N THR A 28 12.91 1.84 -5.15
CA THR A 28 11.63 1.13 -5.15
C THR A 28 10.50 2.10 -4.89
N GLN A 29 9.47 2.09 -5.74
CA GLN A 29 8.18 2.72 -5.43
C GLN A 29 7.34 1.78 -4.57
N VAL A 30 6.82 2.30 -3.46
CA VAL A 30 5.79 1.66 -2.62
C VAL A 30 4.54 2.53 -2.67
N ASP A 31 3.43 1.95 -3.08
CA ASP A 31 2.13 2.64 -3.11
C ASP A 31 1.28 2.14 -1.95
N ILE A 32 0.78 3.10 -1.18
CA ILE A 32 -0.20 2.90 -0.12
C ILE A 32 -1.53 3.45 -0.64
N ILE A 33 -2.54 2.59 -0.77
CA ILE A 33 -3.82 2.93 -1.38
C ILE A 33 -4.93 2.81 -0.35
N PHE A 34 -5.56 3.92 -0.03
CA PHE A 34 -6.77 3.99 0.79
C PHE A 34 -7.99 3.92 -0.12
N VAL A 35 -8.90 3.00 0.14
CA VAL A 35 -10.09 2.77 -0.69
C VAL A 35 -11.35 3.03 0.14
N TYR A 36 -12.20 3.93 -0.35
CA TYR A 36 -13.37 4.44 0.36
C TYR A 36 -14.71 3.84 -0.10
N SER A 37 -14.74 3.10 -1.22
CA SER A 37 -15.99 2.53 -1.75
C SER A 37 -15.88 1.05 -2.10
N GLN A 38 -16.97 0.31 -1.88
CA GLN A 38 -17.07 -1.12 -2.21
C GLN A 38 -16.91 -1.37 -3.71
N GLN A 39 -17.39 -0.44 -4.55
CA GLN A 39 -17.26 -0.53 -6.00
C GLN A 39 -15.78 -0.58 -6.45
N ILE A 40 -14.91 0.18 -5.78
CA ILE A 40 -13.47 0.16 -6.08
C ILE A 40 -12.83 -1.12 -5.56
N ILE A 41 -13.24 -1.60 -4.38
CA ILE A 41 -12.77 -2.88 -3.83
C ILE A 41 -13.06 -4.03 -4.79
N ASP A 42 -14.26 -4.09 -5.35
CA ASP A 42 -14.70 -5.18 -6.25
C ASP A 42 -13.92 -5.21 -7.58
N LYS A 43 -13.32 -4.08 -7.96
CA LYS A 43 -12.53 -3.92 -9.20
C LYS A 43 -11.04 -3.77 -8.93
N PHE A 44 -10.61 -3.91 -7.67
CA PHE A 44 -9.26 -3.59 -7.25
C PHE A 44 -8.25 -4.53 -7.94
N PRO A 45 -7.11 -4.03 -8.41
CA PRO A 45 -6.10 -4.87 -9.04
C PRO A 45 -5.64 -5.99 -8.12
N SER A 46 -5.61 -7.21 -8.66
CA SER A 46 -5.30 -8.41 -7.90
C SER A 46 -3.81 -8.71 -7.84
N THR A 47 -3.01 -8.05 -8.69
CA THR A 47 -1.56 -8.25 -8.77
C THR A 47 -0.79 -6.95 -8.94
N LYS A 48 0.50 -6.98 -8.57
CA LYS A 48 1.47 -5.90 -8.77
C LYS A 48 1.49 -5.42 -10.22
N THR A 49 1.57 -6.36 -11.18
CA THR A 49 1.60 -6.00 -12.60
C THR A 49 0.30 -5.33 -13.05
N GLU A 50 -0.87 -5.82 -12.62
CA GLU A 50 -2.14 -5.17 -12.94
C GLU A 50 -2.22 -3.74 -12.39
N TRP A 51 -1.71 -3.52 -11.18
CA TRP A 51 -1.64 -2.20 -10.56
C TRP A 51 -0.74 -1.26 -11.35
N TYR A 52 0.56 -1.52 -11.45
CA TYR A 52 1.50 -0.56 -12.06
C TYR A 52 1.29 -0.39 -13.57
N SER A 53 0.74 -1.39 -14.27
CA SER A 53 0.47 -1.25 -15.72
C SER A 53 -0.74 -0.38 -16.02
N ASN A 54 -1.72 -0.31 -15.10
CA ASN A 54 -2.99 0.39 -15.32
C ASN A 54 -3.24 1.54 -14.33
N GLN A 55 -2.25 1.86 -13.50
CA GLN A 55 -2.38 2.79 -12.36
C GLN A 55 -3.06 4.11 -12.76
N ARG A 56 -2.61 4.74 -13.85
CA ARG A 56 -3.16 6.02 -14.32
C ARG A 56 -4.65 5.92 -14.66
N GLU A 57 -5.05 4.87 -15.36
CA GLU A 57 -6.45 4.65 -15.74
C GLU A 57 -7.31 4.32 -14.52
N PHE A 58 -6.81 3.48 -13.62
CA PHE A 58 -7.50 3.14 -12.39
C PHE A 58 -7.76 4.38 -11.53
N ILE A 59 -6.74 5.22 -11.33
CA ILE A 59 -6.84 6.47 -10.57
C ILE A 59 -7.87 7.42 -11.20
N ALA A 60 -7.80 7.60 -12.52
CA ALA A 60 -8.73 8.48 -13.24
C ALA A 60 -10.19 8.02 -13.10
N ASN A 61 -10.42 6.71 -13.04
CA ASN A 61 -11.75 6.12 -12.89
C ASN A 61 -12.25 6.07 -11.44
N ALA A 62 -11.34 6.07 -10.46
CA ALA A 62 -11.69 6.00 -9.04
C ALA A 62 -12.11 7.36 -8.45
N ASP A 63 -11.72 8.47 -9.08
CA ASP A 63 -12.05 9.83 -8.63
C ASP A 63 -11.75 10.03 -7.12
N ASN A 64 -12.74 10.39 -6.31
CA ASN A 64 -12.58 10.65 -4.87
C ASN A 64 -12.75 9.40 -3.99
N ASP A 65 -12.92 8.21 -4.59
CA ASP A 65 -13.08 6.95 -3.86
C ASP A 65 -11.75 6.29 -3.47
N ILE A 66 -10.61 6.88 -3.86
CA ILE A 66 -9.29 6.46 -3.39
C ILE A 66 -8.41 7.66 -3.03
N ASP A 67 -7.50 7.42 -2.09
CA ASP A 67 -6.30 8.23 -1.91
C ASP A 67 -5.08 7.33 -2.08
N ILE A 68 -4.03 7.86 -2.73
CA ILE A 68 -2.79 7.12 -2.94
C ILE A 68 -1.62 7.91 -2.38
N LYS A 69 -0.78 7.21 -1.65
CA LYS A 69 0.52 7.71 -1.23
C LYS A 69 1.65 6.85 -1.77
N SER A 70 2.36 7.40 -2.74
CA SER A 70 3.55 6.80 -3.34
C SER A 70 4.81 7.28 -2.62
N VAL A 71 5.64 6.33 -2.20
CA VAL A 71 6.92 6.58 -1.53
C VAL A 71 8.03 5.93 -2.35
N PHE A 72 9.04 6.72 -2.69
CA PHE A 72 10.19 6.27 -3.48
C PHE A 72 11.40 6.12 -2.55
N ILE A 73 11.87 4.88 -2.37
CA ILE A 73 12.90 4.55 -1.38
C ILE A 73 14.13 3.95 -2.06
N PRO A 74 15.29 4.61 -1.94
CA PRO A 74 16.56 4.02 -2.35
C PRO A 74 16.96 2.85 -1.44
N GLN A 75 17.75 1.91 -1.98
CA GLN A 75 18.26 0.76 -1.24
C GLN A 75 19.10 1.18 -0.02
N GLY A 76 18.88 0.51 1.10
CA GLY A 76 19.61 0.79 2.35
C GLY A 76 19.17 2.07 3.08
N PHE A 77 18.09 2.72 2.65
CA PHE A 77 17.52 3.89 3.33
C PHE A 77 16.18 3.55 3.99
N ASN A 78 15.90 4.29 5.07
CA ASN A 78 14.59 4.31 5.69
C ASN A 78 13.84 5.55 5.22
N SER A 79 12.55 5.40 4.96
CA SER A 79 11.68 6.56 4.81
C SER A 79 11.48 7.24 6.15
N GLU A 80 11.28 8.55 6.12
CA GLU A 80 10.56 9.21 7.22
C GLU A 80 9.12 8.67 7.28
N THR A 81 8.42 8.87 8.40
CA THR A 81 7.00 8.51 8.51
C THR A 81 6.23 9.11 7.34
N THR A 82 5.52 8.28 6.59
CA THR A 82 4.81 8.74 5.40
C THR A 82 3.64 9.64 5.83
N SER A 83 3.49 10.81 5.19
CA SER A 83 2.31 11.66 5.41
C SER A 83 1.07 10.97 4.88
N LEU A 84 0.11 10.72 5.78
CA LEU A 84 -1.13 10.00 5.46
C LEU A 84 -2.26 10.98 5.06
N PRO A 85 -3.24 10.54 4.26
CA PRO A 85 -4.41 11.37 3.93
C PRO A 85 -5.22 11.73 5.17
N GLU A 86 -5.85 12.91 5.20
CA GLU A 86 -6.66 13.33 6.36
C GLU A 86 -7.83 12.39 6.65
N ARG A 87 -8.40 11.80 5.59
CA ARG A 87 -9.54 10.87 5.64
C ARG A 87 -9.12 9.40 5.81
N LEU A 88 -7.91 9.12 6.29
CA LEU A 88 -7.41 7.75 6.43
C LEU A 88 -8.36 6.83 7.22
N GLY A 89 -9.02 7.34 8.27
CA GLY A 89 -9.97 6.59 9.11
C GLY A 89 -11.32 6.31 8.46
N GLU A 90 -11.59 6.85 7.27
CA GLU A 90 -12.80 6.58 6.49
C GLU A 90 -12.59 5.42 5.51
N ALA A 91 -11.35 4.97 5.31
CA ALA A 91 -11.03 3.93 4.34
C ALA A 91 -11.64 2.58 4.75
N LEU A 92 -12.33 1.94 3.82
CA LEU A 92 -12.85 0.58 3.95
C LEU A 92 -11.74 -0.46 3.78
N LYS A 93 -10.77 -0.15 2.92
CA LYS A 93 -9.57 -0.96 2.69
C LYS A 93 -8.33 -0.10 2.60
N VAL A 94 -7.20 -0.63 3.06
CA VAL A 94 -5.89 -0.04 2.81
C VAL A 94 -4.96 -1.11 2.29
N TYR A 95 -4.45 -0.91 1.09
CA TYR A 95 -3.59 -1.86 0.40
C TYR A 95 -2.20 -1.29 0.20
N ILE A 96 -1.20 -2.18 0.19
CA ILE A 96 0.18 -1.84 -0.15
C ILE A 96 0.63 -2.66 -1.35
N PHE A 97 1.19 -1.96 -2.33
CA PHE A 97 1.97 -2.53 -3.42
C PHE A 97 3.41 -2.00 -3.36
N ALA A 98 4.37 -2.80 -3.83
CA ALA A 98 5.74 -2.33 -4.06
C ALA A 98 6.27 -2.87 -5.38
N GLU A 99 6.97 -2.02 -6.13
CA GLU A 99 7.56 -2.40 -7.43
C GLU A 99 8.57 -3.54 -7.32
N HIS A 100 9.24 -3.65 -6.16
CA HIS A 100 10.28 -4.64 -5.90
C HIS A 100 9.76 -6.07 -5.70
N ASP A 101 8.46 -6.26 -5.53
CA ASP A 101 7.87 -7.58 -5.36
C ASP A 101 7.84 -8.37 -6.69
N VAL A 102 7.44 -9.64 -6.68
CA VAL A 102 7.22 -10.42 -7.90
C VAL A 102 6.01 -9.88 -8.69
N SER A 103 5.96 -10.09 -10.02
CA SER A 103 4.89 -9.58 -10.88
C SER A 103 3.48 -10.00 -10.45
N SER A 104 3.35 -11.23 -9.95
CA SER A 104 2.09 -11.83 -9.50
C SER A 104 1.74 -11.55 -8.04
N ALA A 105 2.54 -10.74 -7.33
CA ALA A 105 2.29 -10.45 -5.92
C ALA A 105 0.94 -9.75 -5.74
N ALA A 106 0.12 -10.27 -4.82
CA ALA A 106 -1.17 -9.67 -4.47
C ALA A 106 -0.98 -8.42 -3.59
N PRO A 107 -1.93 -7.47 -3.58
CA PRO A 107 -1.88 -6.36 -2.64
C PRO A 107 -1.90 -6.89 -1.20
N ILE A 108 -1.10 -6.28 -0.34
CA ILE A 108 -1.12 -6.60 1.09
C ILE A 108 -2.17 -5.71 1.76
N ASP A 109 -3.21 -6.34 2.32
CA ASP A 109 -4.26 -5.67 3.09
C ASP A 109 -3.78 -5.38 4.52
N VAL A 110 -3.72 -4.09 4.86
CA VAL A 110 -3.28 -3.58 6.16
C VAL A 110 -4.38 -2.82 6.89
N THR A 111 -5.65 -2.97 6.50
CA THR A 111 -6.78 -2.20 7.07
C THR A 111 -6.84 -2.25 8.59
N ASN A 112 -6.55 -3.41 9.19
CA ASN A 112 -6.65 -3.61 10.64
C ASN A 112 -5.30 -3.48 11.35
N PHE A 113 -4.34 -2.78 10.74
CA PHE A 113 -3.02 -2.55 11.32
C PHE A 113 -2.95 -1.12 11.82
N SER A 114 -2.67 -0.91 13.09
CA SER A 114 -2.52 0.44 13.65
C SER A 114 -1.23 1.11 13.18
N ASP A 115 -0.10 0.40 13.25
CA ASP A 115 1.21 0.95 12.92
C ASP A 115 1.89 -0.04 11.98
N VAL A 116 2.14 0.37 10.74
CA VAL A 116 2.62 -0.52 9.70
C VAL A 116 4.12 -0.29 9.48
N LEU A 117 4.89 -1.37 9.52
CA LEU A 117 6.25 -1.41 9.02
C LEU A 117 6.31 -2.21 7.73
N VAL A 118 6.71 -1.55 6.65
CA VAL A 118 7.07 -2.17 5.38
C VAL A 118 8.60 -2.30 5.35
N THR A 119 9.10 -3.51 5.14
CA THR A 119 10.53 -3.79 4.96
C THR A 119 10.76 -4.29 3.55
N ILE A 120 11.65 -3.65 2.82
CA ILE A 120 12.09 -4.06 1.49
C ILE A 120 13.41 -4.82 1.65
N ASP A 121 13.50 -6.02 1.08
CA ASP A 121 14.72 -6.82 1.00
C ASP A 121 14.87 -7.47 -0.38
N GLU A 122 15.92 -8.27 -0.57
CA GLU A 122 16.27 -8.89 -1.85
C GLU A 122 15.17 -9.79 -2.47
N PHE A 123 14.14 -10.17 -1.70
CA PHE A 123 13.05 -11.03 -2.14
C PHE A 123 11.73 -10.30 -2.40
N GLY A 124 11.66 -8.99 -2.10
CA GLY A 124 10.45 -8.20 -2.25
C GLY A 124 10.14 -7.38 -0.99
N ILE A 125 8.88 -7.41 -0.55
CA ILE A 125 8.44 -6.68 0.65
C ILE A 125 7.88 -7.61 1.72
N ILE A 126 8.12 -7.22 2.97
CA ILE A 126 7.55 -7.82 4.17
C ILE A 126 6.79 -6.71 4.89
N VAL A 127 5.52 -6.94 5.20
CA VAL A 127 4.67 -5.97 5.89
C VAL A 127 4.24 -6.54 7.23
N THR A 128 4.45 -5.75 8.29
CA THR A 128 4.17 -6.15 9.67
C THR A 128 3.47 -5.05 10.44
N GLN A 129 2.64 -5.41 11.41
CA GLN A 129 2.14 -4.48 12.41
C GLN A 129 3.19 -4.29 13.52
N GLN A 130 3.50 -3.04 13.85
CA GLN A 130 4.28 -2.67 15.02
C GLN A 130 3.37 -2.61 16.25
N LYS A 131 3.86 -3.08 17.40
CA LYS A 131 3.16 -3.05 18.68
C LYS A 131 3.49 -1.80 19.48
#